data_AF-A0AAD4X8C8-F1
#
_entry.id   AF-A0AAD4X8C8-F1
#
_cell.length_a   1.000
_cell.length_b   1.000
_cell.length_c   1.000
_cell.angle_alpha   90.00
_cell.angle_beta   90.00
_cell.angle_gamma   90.00
#
_symmetry.space_group_name_H-M   'P 1'
#
loop_
_entity.id
_entity.type
_entity.pdbx_description
1 polymer ?
#
loop_
_entity_poly.entity_id
_entity_poly.type
_entity_poly.pdbx_seq_one_letter_code
_entity_poly.pdbx_strand_id
1 'polypeptide(L)'
;MGEGIDKNPCLTMHQPWASLLVYGIKRIEGRTWPAPIRGRLWIHAAGKVPEPETIKAMEDFYRAIYAVNGVTDIKFPESYPVSRLLGCVDVVGCVKCEELVCWDEIPEGVRLEGLTNFCWLCEQPQRIVVPFEMRGYQRIYNLEKKMHEAAVRGLRPVECPLPVKFPLPNPQDSFSLKPGSLVCQLSSKRTSEIDKTPTLSAAIAGARAAATQYSKKDSNYRKALMKKDMNDLAQTTVCILRFICFKPLSGLPGFMWS
;
A
#
# COMPACT_ATOMS: atom_id res chain seq x y z
N MET A 1 -9.40 -11.21 30.53
CA MET A 1 -9.68 -11.39 29.09
C MET A 1 -9.97 -10.02 28.53
N GLY A 2 -9.02 -9.42 27.79
CA GLY A 2 -9.27 -8.14 27.15
C GLY A 2 -10.14 -8.37 25.93
N GLU A 3 -11.32 -7.76 25.88
CA GLU A 3 -12.12 -7.67 24.67
C GLU A 3 -11.24 -7.06 23.57
N GLY A 4 -10.81 -7.89 22.63
CA GLY A 4 -10.11 -7.43 21.46
C GLY A 4 -11.06 -6.53 20.71
N ILE A 5 -10.76 -5.22 20.65
CA ILE A 5 -11.43 -4.31 19.72
C ILE A 5 -11.31 -4.99 18.35
N ASP A 6 -12.43 -5.44 17.77
CA ASP A 6 -12.47 -6.02 16.43
C ASP A 6 -11.93 -4.96 15.46
N LYS A 7 -10.63 -5.03 15.16
CA LYS A 7 -9.99 -4.10 14.24
C LYS A 7 -10.39 -4.53 12.84
N ASN A 8 -11.05 -3.63 12.13
CA ASN A 8 -11.39 -3.78 10.72
C ASN A 8 -10.44 -2.92 9.89
N PRO A 9 -9.17 -3.34 9.71
CA PRO A 9 -8.16 -2.50 9.11
C PRO A 9 -8.51 -2.22 7.65
N CYS A 10 -8.28 -1.00 7.23
CA CYS A 10 -8.53 -0.49 5.89
C CYS A 10 -7.30 0.28 5.40
N LEU A 11 -7.02 0.14 4.11
CA LEU A 11 -5.95 0.82 3.41
C LEU A 11 -6.52 1.61 2.25
N THR A 12 -6.18 2.90 2.21
CA THR A 12 -6.44 3.74 1.05
C THR A 12 -5.36 3.51 -0.01
N MET A 13 -5.77 3.22 -1.24
CA MET A 13 -4.91 2.96 -2.39
C MET A 13 -5.30 3.84 -3.57
N HIS A 14 -4.32 4.29 -4.35
CA HIS A 14 -4.59 5.00 -5.59
C HIS A 14 -5.16 4.06 -6.65
N GLN A 15 -6.01 4.60 -7.53
CA GLN A 15 -6.39 3.91 -8.74
C GLN A 15 -5.25 3.97 -9.77
N PRO A 16 -5.10 2.95 -10.65
CA PRO A 16 -5.99 1.78 -10.79
C PRO A 16 -5.71 0.63 -9.81
N TRP A 17 -4.62 0.69 -9.03
CA TRP A 17 -4.17 -0.42 -8.17
C TRP A 17 -5.22 -0.90 -7.18
N ALA A 18 -6.02 0.01 -6.60
CA ALA A 18 -7.09 -0.35 -5.67
C ALA A 18 -8.10 -1.32 -6.30
N SER A 19 -8.59 -1.02 -7.50
CA SER A 19 -9.53 -1.90 -8.21
C SER A 19 -8.84 -3.18 -8.66
N LEU A 20 -7.63 -3.09 -9.24
CA LEU A 20 -6.91 -4.26 -9.71
C LEU A 20 -6.65 -5.27 -8.58
N LEU A 21 -6.45 -4.81 -7.35
CA LEU A 21 -6.27 -5.66 -6.17
C LEU A 21 -7.56 -6.38 -5.78
N VAL A 22 -8.68 -5.65 -5.63
CA VAL A 22 -9.96 -6.30 -5.26
C VAL A 22 -10.61 -7.10 -6.38
N TYR A 23 -10.22 -6.88 -7.64
CA TYR A 23 -10.59 -7.72 -8.78
C TYR A 23 -9.68 -8.96 -8.92
N GLY A 24 -8.70 -9.15 -8.03
CA GLY A 24 -7.82 -10.32 -8.06
C GLY A 24 -6.82 -10.36 -9.21
N ILE A 25 -6.64 -9.23 -9.90
CA ILE A 25 -5.66 -9.09 -10.99
C ILE A 25 -4.28 -8.81 -10.38
N LYS A 26 -4.21 -7.86 -9.45
CA LYS A 26 -3.03 -7.55 -8.64
C LYS A 26 -3.01 -8.47 -7.41
N ARG A 27 -1.85 -9.05 -7.12
CA ARG A 27 -1.66 -10.04 -6.03
C ARG A 27 -0.67 -9.56 -4.97
N ILE A 28 0.20 -8.62 -5.34
CA ILE A 28 1.21 -8.05 -4.45
C ILE A 28 0.89 -6.59 -4.20
N GLU A 29 0.69 -6.19 -2.95
CA GLU A 29 0.63 -4.77 -2.58
C GLU A 29 2.03 -4.23 -2.22
N GLY A 30 2.43 -3.17 -2.91
CA GLY A 30 3.81 -2.66 -2.84
C GLY A 30 3.94 -1.45 -1.91
N ARG A 31 4.84 -1.52 -0.92
CA ARG A 31 5.06 -0.45 0.07
C ARG A 31 6.54 -0.23 0.37
N THR A 32 6.85 0.96 0.90
CA THR A 32 8.18 1.30 1.43
C THR A 32 8.37 0.84 2.88
N TRP A 33 7.37 0.16 3.46
CA TRP A 33 7.33 -0.28 4.84
C TRP A 33 6.65 -1.66 4.95
N PRO A 34 7.00 -2.49 5.96
CA PRO A 34 6.48 -3.84 6.10
C PRO A 34 4.99 -3.85 6.51
N ALA A 35 4.28 -4.93 6.21
CA ALA A 35 2.88 -5.09 6.62
C ALA A 35 2.76 -5.12 8.16
N PRO A 36 1.95 -4.25 8.77
CA PRO A 36 1.79 -4.20 10.24
C PRO A 36 0.69 -5.15 10.72
N ILE A 37 0.03 -5.85 9.79
CA ILE A 37 -1.12 -6.73 10.03
C ILE A 37 -0.98 -8.00 9.20
N ARG A 38 -1.71 -9.05 9.62
CA ARG A 38 -2.06 -10.22 8.82
C ARG A 38 -3.57 -10.45 8.91
N GLY A 39 -4.13 -11.10 7.90
CA GLY A 39 -5.57 -11.33 7.76
C GLY A 39 -6.26 -10.26 6.92
N ARG A 40 -7.57 -10.13 7.10
CA ARG A 40 -8.42 -9.28 6.25
C ARG A 40 -7.99 -7.83 6.31
N LEU A 41 -7.83 -7.23 5.12
CA LEU A 41 -7.59 -5.83 4.89
C LEU A 41 -8.62 -5.28 3.91
N TRP A 42 -9.36 -4.27 4.35
CA TRP A 42 -10.31 -3.53 3.51
C TRP A 42 -9.59 -2.56 2.59
N ILE A 43 -10.08 -2.41 1.36
CA ILE A 43 -9.46 -1.59 0.33
C ILE A 43 -10.37 -0.44 -0.05
N HIS A 44 -9.89 0.77 0.20
CA HIS A 44 -10.52 2.03 -0.18
C HIS A 44 -9.78 2.66 -1.37
N ALA A 45 -10.52 3.14 -2.36
CA ALA A 45 -9.97 3.89 -3.48
C ALA A 45 -9.79 5.36 -3.10
N ALA A 46 -8.57 5.88 -3.24
CA ALA A 46 -8.25 7.27 -3.03
C ALA A 46 -9.04 8.20 -3.97
N GLY A 47 -9.15 9.48 -3.60
CA GLY A 47 -9.95 10.47 -4.34
C GLY A 47 -9.33 11.01 -5.64
N LYS A 48 -8.04 10.77 -5.92
CA LYS A 48 -7.42 11.20 -7.19
C LYS A 48 -7.90 10.28 -8.33
N VAL A 49 -8.56 10.88 -9.31
CA VAL A 49 -8.91 10.22 -10.58
C VAL A 49 -7.63 9.77 -11.30
N PRO A 50 -7.54 8.49 -11.71
CA PRO A 50 -6.39 7.99 -12.45
C PRO A 50 -6.36 8.58 -13.87
N GLU A 51 -5.17 8.93 -14.35
CA GLU A 51 -4.98 9.38 -15.73
C GLU A 51 -5.19 8.19 -16.70
N PRO A 52 -5.82 8.39 -17.87
CA PRO A 52 -6.06 7.30 -18.84
C PRO A 52 -4.78 6.54 -19.22
N GLU A 53 -3.67 7.26 -19.35
CA GLU A 53 -2.35 6.70 -19.66
C GLU A 53 -1.85 5.81 -18.53
N THR A 54 -2.15 6.17 -17.27
CA THR A 54 -1.84 5.37 -16.09
C THR A 54 -2.66 4.08 -16.06
N ILE A 55 -3.95 4.16 -16.38
CA ILE A 55 -4.80 2.96 -16.51
C ILE A 55 -4.22 2.05 -17.58
N LYS A 56 -4.02 2.58 -18.79
CA LYS A 56 -3.50 1.81 -19.92
C LYS A 56 -2.15 1.16 -19.61
N ALA A 57 -1.20 1.91 -19.05
CA ALA A 57 0.12 1.37 -18.69
C ALA A 57 0.02 0.22 -17.67
N MET A 58 -0.89 0.32 -16.70
CA MET A 58 -1.08 -0.75 -15.72
C MET A 58 -1.82 -1.95 -16.31
N GLU A 59 -2.81 -1.76 -17.19
CA GLU A 59 -3.48 -2.86 -17.89
C GLU A 59 -2.51 -3.59 -18.82
N ASP A 60 -1.71 -2.87 -19.61
CA ASP A 60 -0.67 -3.43 -20.47
C ASP A 60 0.35 -4.23 -19.64
N PHE A 61 0.75 -3.70 -18.47
CA PHE A 61 1.62 -4.40 -17.53
C PHE A 61 1.02 -5.72 -17.06
N TYR A 62 -0.23 -5.73 -16.59
CA TYR A 62 -0.85 -6.97 -16.14
C TYR A 62 -1.07 -7.96 -17.29
N ARG A 63 -1.46 -7.50 -18.49
CA ARG A 63 -1.52 -8.37 -19.67
C ARG A 63 -0.17 -9.04 -19.93
N ALA A 64 0.93 -8.27 -19.90
CA ALA A 64 2.26 -8.78 -20.17
C ALA A 64 2.71 -9.83 -19.12
N ILE A 65 2.56 -9.56 -17.82
CA ILE A 65 3.04 -10.50 -16.79
C ILE A 65 2.20 -11.78 -16.72
N TYR A 66 0.90 -11.71 -17.01
CA TYR A 66 0.05 -12.90 -17.07
C TYR A 66 0.31 -13.73 -18.34
N ALA A 67 0.66 -13.08 -19.45
CA ALA A 67 1.05 -13.79 -20.68
C ALA A 67 2.32 -14.64 -20.48
N VAL A 68 3.24 -14.22 -19.61
CA VAL A 68 4.39 -15.05 -19.19
C VAL A 68 3.95 -16.38 -18.56
N ASN A 69 2.78 -16.40 -17.90
CA ASN A 69 2.17 -17.61 -17.36
C ASN A 69 1.14 -18.25 -18.30
N GLY A 70 1.08 -17.84 -19.58
CA GLY A 70 0.16 -18.39 -20.58
C GLY A 70 -1.28 -17.89 -20.48
N VAL A 71 -1.57 -16.89 -19.64
CA VAL A 71 -2.92 -16.32 -19.48
C VAL A 71 -3.05 -15.07 -20.33
N THR A 72 -3.92 -15.10 -21.34
CA THR A 72 -4.12 -14.00 -22.29
C THR A 72 -5.49 -13.34 -22.20
N ASP A 73 -6.54 -14.07 -21.77
CA ASP A 73 -7.90 -13.56 -21.60
C ASP A 73 -8.11 -12.97 -20.19
N ILE A 74 -7.55 -11.79 -19.96
CA ILE A 74 -7.75 -11.04 -18.71
C ILE A 74 -8.82 -9.98 -18.92
N LYS A 75 -9.85 -10.03 -18.08
CA LYS A 75 -10.91 -9.02 -18.04
C LYS A 75 -10.59 -7.98 -16.98
N PHE A 76 -10.40 -6.74 -17.43
CA PHE A 76 -10.17 -5.59 -16.55
C PHE A 76 -11.50 -4.95 -16.10
N PRO A 77 -11.51 -4.23 -14.97
CA PRO A 77 -12.68 -3.46 -14.54
C PRO A 77 -13.13 -2.46 -15.60
N GLU A 78 -14.43 -2.36 -15.86
CA GLU A 78 -15.00 -1.37 -16.78
C GLU A 78 -14.83 0.08 -16.27
N SER A 79 -14.70 0.25 -14.95
CA SER A 79 -14.47 1.55 -14.32
C SER A 79 -13.62 1.45 -13.06
N TYR A 80 -12.97 2.56 -12.71
CA TYR A 80 -12.08 2.70 -11.56
C TYR A 80 -12.61 3.77 -10.59
N PRO A 81 -13.63 3.46 -9.77
CA PRO A 81 -14.29 4.44 -8.90
C PRO A 81 -13.34 5.02 -7.84
N VAL A 82 -13.47 6.30 -7.53
CA VAL A 82 -12.67 7.01 -6.52
C VAL A 82 -13.48 7.29 -5.26
N SER A 83 -12.80 7.52 -4.14
CA SER A 83 -13.42 7.84 -2.84
C SER A 83 -14.43 6.80 -2.34
N ARG A 84 -14.20 5.52 -2.64
CA ARG A 84 -15.12 4.43 -2.31
C ARG A 84 -14.43 3.24 -1.67
N LEU A 85 -15.12 2.60 -0.72
CA LEU A 85 -14.74 1.29 -0.20
C LEU A 85 -15.11 0.22 -1.24
N LEU A 86 -14.11 -0.49 -1.76
CA LEU A 86 -14.29 -1.39 -2.90
C LEU A 86 -14.50 -2.84 -2.51
N GLY A 87 -13.87 -3.29 -1.42
CA GLY A 87 -13.79 -4.69 -1.07
C GLY A 87 -12.69 -4.97 -0.05
N CYS A 88 -12.23 -6.21 -0.01
CA CYS A 88 -11.13 -6.63 0.86
C CYS A 88 -10.28 -7.73 0.22
N VAL A 89 -9.09 -7.90 0.78
CA VAL A 89 -8.17 -9.01 0.51
C VAL A 89 -7.65 -9.53 1.85
N ASP A 90 -7.06 -10.71 1.86
CA ASP A 90 -6.33 -11.23 3.01
C ASP A 90 -4.83 -11.01 2.84
N VAL A 91 -4.22 -10.24 3.73
CA VAL A 91 -2.76 -10.10 3.79
C VAL A 91 -2.20 -11.31 4.53
N VAL A 92 -1.62 -12.25 3.78
CA VAL A 92 -1.13 -13.52 4.34
C VAL A 92 0.34 -13.42 4.77
N GLY A 93 1.12 -12.57 4.12
CA GLY A 93 2.54 -12.40 4.39
C GLY A 93 3.12 -11.09 3.88
N CYS A 94 4.40 -10.88 4.19
CA CYS A 94 5.17 -9.74 3.71
C CYS A 94 6.61 -10.21 3.49
N VAL A 95 7.12 -10.04 2.27
CA VAL A 95 8.49 -10.37 1.88
C VAL A 95 9.16 -9.14 1.26
N LYS A 96 10.48 -9.18 1.12
CA LYS A 96 11.18 -8.16 0.34
C LYS A 96 11.06 -8.45 -1.16
N CYS A 97 11.19 -7.43 -2.02
CA CYS A 97 11.17 -7.66 -3.47
C CYS A 97 12.30 -8.59 -3.93
N GLU A 98 13.49 -8.52 -3.33
CA GLU A 98 14.60 -9.40 -3.71
C GLU A 98 14.28 -10.87 -3.40
N GLU A 99 13.60 -11.13 -2.28
CA GLU A 99 13.14 -12.46 -1.89
C GLU A 99 12.03 -12.96 -2.81
N LEU A 100 11.06 -12.10 -3.14
CA LEU A 100 9.94 -12.45 -4.03
C LEU A 100 10.43 -12.91 -5.42
N VAL A 101 11.44 -12.24 -5.99
CA VAL A 101 11.97 -12.56 -7.32
C VAL A 101 12.63 -13.94 -7.36
N CYS A 102 13.17 -14.40 -6.24
CA CYS A 102 13.83 -15.70 -6.10
C CYS A 102 12.90 -16.84 -5.67
N TRP A 103 11.59 -16.58 -5.54
CA TRP A 103 10.65 -17.57 -5.03
C TRP A 103 10.10 -18.45 -6.16
N ASP A 104 10.81 -19.52 -6.50
CA ASP A 104 10.50 -20.36 -7.67
C ASP A 104 9.14 -21.08 -7.60
N GLU A 105 8.62 -21.33 -6.40
CA GLU A 105 7.31 -21.96 -6.19
C GLU A 105 6.12 -21.05 -6.55
N ILE A 106 6.34 -19.74 -6.77
CA ILE A 106 5.29 -18.81 -7.21
C ILE A 106 5.40 -18.48 -8.70
N PRO A 107 4.26 -18.33 -9.42
CA PRO A 107 4.28 -18.05 -10.84
C PRO A 107 5.09 -16.80 -11.20
N GLU A 108 5.86 -16.87 -12.29
CA GLU A 108 6.74 -15.78 -12.70
C GLU A 108 6.05 -14.41 -12.82
N GLY A 109 4.83 -14.35 -13.35
CA GLY A 109 4.08 -13.11 -13.44
C GLY A 109 3.79 -12.47 -12.08
N VAL A 110 3.62 -13.27 -11.02
CA VAL A 110 3.44 -12.76 -9.65
C VAL A 110 4.73 -12.15 -9.12
N ARG A 111 5.88 -12.80 -9.38
CA ARG A 111 7.20 -12.31 -8.98
C ARG A 111 7.51 -10.95 -9.58
N LEU A 112 7.09 -10.74 -10.84
CA LEU A 112 7.27 -9.48 -11.57
C LEU A 112 6.42 -8.32 -11.00
N GLU A 113 5.44 -8.56 -10.13
CA GLU A 113 4.69 -7.50 -9.45
C GLU A 113 5.52 -6.79 -8.35
N GLY A 114 6.62 -7.39 -7.90
CA GLY A 114 7.51 -6.88 -6.85
C GLY A 114 8.32 -5.65 -7.26
N LEU A 115 7.65 -4.52 -7.46
CA LEU A 115 8.29 -3.26 -7.91
C LEU A 115 8.72 -2.33 -6.76
N THR A 116 8.50 -2.72 -5.50
CA THR A 116 8.79 -1.91 -4.30
C THR A 116 9.42 -2.76 -3.20
N ASN A 117 10.17 -2.12 -2.30
CA ASN A 117 10.96 -2.79 -1.25
C ASN A 117 10.19 -3.86 -0.45
N PHE A 118 8.98 -3.56 0.03
CA PHE A 118 8.15 -4.51 0.76
C PHE A 118 6.95 -4.92 -0.08
N CYS A 119 6.78 -6.22 -0.24
CA CYS A 119 5.75 -6.86 -1.03
C CYS A 119 4.78 -7.57 -0.07
N TRP A 120 3.59 -7.00 0.09
CA TRP A 120 2.52 -7.59 0.88
C TRP A 120 1.79 -8.61 0.02
N LEU A 121 1.72 -9.84 0.50
CA LEU A 121 1.13 -10.96 -0.22
C LEU A 121 -0.38 -10.97 0.04
N CYS A 122 -1.18 -10.76 -1.00
CA CYS A 122 -2.63 -10.64 -0.88
C CYS A 122 -3.32 -11.85 -1.54
N GLU A 123 -4.23 -12.47 -0.79
CA GLU A 123 -5.08 -13.58 -1.25
C GLU A 123 -6.57 -13.25 -1.10
N GLN A 124 -7.43 -14.14 -1.58
CA GLN A 124 -8.88 -14.13 -1.37
C GLN A 124 -9.53 -12.75 -1.62
N PRO A 125 -9.38 -12.16 -2.82
CA PRO A 125 -10.02 -10.90 -3.14
C PRO A 125 -11.55 -11.05 -3.14
N GLN A 126 -12.20 -10.12 -2.45
CA GLN A 126 -13.66 -10.02 -2.38
C GLN A 126 -14.05 -8.59 -2.70
N ARG A 127 -15.08 -8.42 -3.54
CA ARG A 127 -15.58 -7.10 -3.96
C ARG A 127 -16.95 -6.83 -3.37
N ILE A 128 -17.23 -5.57 -3.07
CA ILE A 128 -18.57 -5.09 -2.74
C ILE A 128 -19.28 -4.78 -4.06
N VAL A 129 -20.44 -5.38 -4.30
CA VAL A 129 -21.20 -5.19 -5.56
C VAL A 129 -21.51 -3.71 -5.81
N VAL A 130 -21.87 -2.98 -4.76
CA VAL A 130 -22.11 -1.53 -4.80
C VAL A 130 -21.15 -0.84 -3.83
N PRO A 131 -20.02 -0.29 -4.30
CA PRO A 131 -19.02 0.33 -3.43
C PRO A 131 -19.57 1.53 -2.65
N PHE A 132 -19.28 1.60 -1.34
CA PHE A 132 -19.75 2.70 -0.49
C PHE A 132 -18.88 3.93 -0.63
N GLU A 133 -19.49 5.10 -0.69
CA GLU A 133 -18.77 6.35 -0.59
C GLU A 133 -18.32 6.60 0.85
N MET A 134 -17.03 6.87 1.03
CA MET A 134 -16.47 7.24 2.32
C MET A 134 -15.14 7.96 2.17
N ARG A 135 -14.75 8.72 3.19
CA ARG A 135 -13.43 9.33 3.26
C ARG A 135 -12.37 8.27 3.55
N GLY A 136 -11.30 8.29 2.76
CA GLY A 136 -10.09 7.51 3.04
C GLY A 136 -9.14 8.27 3.96
N TYR A 137 -8.30 7.52 4.68
CA TYR A 137 -7.28 8.07 5.57
C TYR A 137 -5.89 7.57 5.16
N GLN A 138 -4.86 8.26 5.68
CA GLN A 138 -3.47 7.86 5.52
C GLN A 138 -3.13 6.66 6.40
N ARG A 139 -2.16 5.85 5.95
CA ARG A 139 -1.75 4.59 6.60
C ARG A 139 -2.93 3.62 6.73
N ILE A 140 -2.76 2.59 7.55
CA ILE A 140 -3.86 1.70 7.92
C ILE A 140 -4.69 2.37 9.01
N TYR A 141 -6.00 2.38 8.82
CA TYR A 141 -6.99 2.88 9.76
C TYR A 141 -8.09 1.83 9.95
N ASN A 142 -8.94 1.97 10.98
CA ASN A 142 -10.05 1.03 11.18
C ASN A 142 -11.33 1.58 10.55
N LEU A 143 -12.10 0.72 9.89
CA LEU A 143 -13.46 1.04 9.47
C LEU A 143 -14.37 1.23 10.68
N GLU A 144 -15.31 2.17 10.56
CA GLU A 144 -16.41 2.28 11.50
C GLU A 144 -17.27 1.02 11.49
N LYS A 145 -17.75 0.60 12.66
CA LYS A 145 -18.52 -0.64 12.83
C LYS A 145 -19.71 -0.74 11.86
N LYS A 146 -20.49 0.34 11.70
CA LYS A 146 -21.63 0.38 10.78
C LYS A 146 -21.24 0.16 9.32
N MET A 147 -20.12 0.78 8.90
CA MET A 147 -19.60 0.64 7.53
C MET A 147 -19.10 -0.78 7.29
N HIS A 148 -18.38 -1.35 8.25
CA HIS A 148 -17.91 -2.73 8.20
C HIS A 148 -19.08 -3.72 8.07
N GLU A 149 -20.10 -3.62 8.94
CA GLU A 149 -21.26 -4.50 8.93
C GLU A 149 -22.02 -4.44 7.60
N ALA A 150 -22.21 -3.23 7.06
CA ALA A 150 -22.81 -3.06 5.73
C ALA A 150 -21.96 -3.68 4.63
N ALA A 151 -20.63 -3.51 4.71
CA ALA A 151 -19.71 -4.01 3.72
C ALA A 151 -19.64 -5.54 3.68
N VAL A 152 -19.59 -6.21 4.83
CA VAL A 152 -19.62 -7.67 4.92
C VAL A 152 -20.83 -8.26 4.21
N ARG A 153 -22.00 -7.64 4.33
CA ARG A 153 -23.23 -8.09 3.66
C ARG A 153 -23.17 -7.98 2.13
N GLY A 154 -22.37 -7.05 1.61
CA GLY A 154 -22.22 -6.78 0.18
C GLY A 154 -21.07 -7.52 -0.49
N LEU A 155 -20.24 -8.25 0.27
CA LEU A 155 -19.06 -8.94 -0.25
C LEU A 155 -19.46 -10.11 -1.17
N ARG A 156 -18.76 -10.19 -2.30
CA ARG A 156 -18.81 -11.32 -3.22
C ARG A 156 -17.38 -11.79 -3.51
N PRO A 157 -17.12 -13.11 -3.51
CA PRO A 157 -15.86 -13.64 -4.01
C PRO A 157 -15.60 -13.19 -5.45
N VAL A 158 -14.33 -13.09 -5.82
CA VAL A 158 -13.92 -12.77 -7.18
C VAL A 158 -13.22 -13.98 -7.79
N GLU A 159 -13.56 -14.28 -9.05
CA GLU A 159 -12.85 -15.25 -9.86
C GLU A 159 -11.54 -14.62 -10.36
N CYS A 160 -10.42 -15.05 -9.78
CA CYS A 160 -9.10 -14.56 -10.17
C CYS A 160 -8.67 -15.21 -11.51
N PRO A 161 -8.07 -14.46 -12.46
CA PRO A 161 -7.59 -15.04 -13.72
C PRO A 161 -6.51 -16.12 -13.51
N LEU A 162 -5.68 -15.96 -12.47
CA LEU A 162 -4.73 -16.96 -12.01
C LEU A 162 -4.73 -16.93 -10.47
N PRO A 163 -5.53 -17.79 -9.80
CA PRO A 163 -5.52 -17.88 -8.35
C PRO A 163 -4.14 -18.28 -7.84
N VAL A 164 -3.65 -17.58 -6.83
CA VAL A 164 -2.35 -17.85 -6.21
C VAL A 164 -2.56 -18.11 -4.73
N LYS A 165 -1.89 -19.16 -4.24
CA LYS A 165 -1.75 -19.43 -2.82
C LYS A 165 -0.26 -19.36 -2.50
N PHE A 166 0.13 -18.41 -1.67
CA PHE A 166 1.51 -18.26 -1.27
C PHE A 166 1.86 -19.41 -0.33
N PRO A 167 2.94 -20.18 -0.61
CA PRO A 167 3.36 -21.29 0.23
C PRO A 167 4.08 -20.74 1.47
N LEU A 168 3.32 -20.02 2.29
CA LEU A 168 3.79 -19.44 3.52
C LEU A 168 4.00 -20.53 4.57
N PRO A 169 4.91 -20.27 5.53
CA PRO A 169 5.18 -21.24 6.53
C PRO A 169 3.95 -21.47 7.39
N ASN A 170 3.44 -22.70 7.38
CA ASN A 170 2.44 -23.16 8.34
C ASN A 170 3.03 -22.99 9.76
N PRO A 171 2.38 -22.24 10.65
CA PRO A 171 2.83 -22.07 12.04
C PRO A 171 3.02 -23.39 12.81
N GLN A 172 2.39 -24.48 12.38
CA GLN A 172 2.52 -25.82 12.97
C GLN A 172 3.53 -26.74 12.26
N ASP A 173 4.09 -26.33 11.11
CA ASP A 173 5.07 -27.12 10.37
C ASP A 173 6.43 -26.44 10.38
N SER A 174 7.39 -27.04 11.10
CA SER A 174 8.74 -26.53 11.24
C SER A 174 9.56 -26.53 9.94
N PHE A 175 9.12 -27.24 8.89
CA PHE A 175 9.77 -27.27 7.57
C PHE A 175 9.22 -26.24 6.59
N SER A 176 8.16 -25.54 6.97
CA SER A 176 7.54 -24.58 6.08
C SER A 176 8.39 -23.30 6.03
N LEU A 177 8.60 -22.77 4.82
CA LEU A 177 9.64 -21.76 4.51
C LEU A 177 9.48 -20.48 5.36
N LYS A 178 10.35 -20.22 6.34
CA LYS A 178 10.30 -18.94 7.09
C LYS A 178 10.50 -17.76 6.12
N PRO A 179 9.81 -16.61 6.28
CA PRO A 179 10.14 -15.42 5.50
C PRO A 179 11.60 -15.04 5.80
N GLY A 180 12.42 -14.90 4.76
CA GLY A 180 13.88 -14.75 4.85
C GLY A 180 14.68 -16.06 4.86
N SER A 181 14.05 -17.24 4.78
CA SER A 181 14.72 -18.55 4.67
C SER A 181 15.03 -18.95 3.23
N LEU A 182 14.49 -18.22 2.25
CA LEU A 182 14.98 -18.26 0.88
C LEU A 182 16.35 -17.59 0.90
N VAL A 183 17.36 -18.36 1.32
CA VAL A 183 18.75 -17.96 1.14
C VAL A 183 18.89 -17.71 -0.34
N CYS A 184 19.07 -16.44 -0.71
CA CYS A 184 19.56 -16.06 -2.02
C CYS A 184 20.99 -16.61 -2.07
N GLN A 185 21.12 -17.91 -2.28
CA GLN A 185 22.34 -18.44 -2.82
C GLN A 185 22.43 -17.72 -4.15
N LEU A 186 23.35 -16.74 -4.23
CA LEU A 186 23.99 -16.42 -5.49
C LEU A 186 24.70 -17.69 -5.96
N SER A 187 23.93 -18.73 -6.27
CA SER A 187 24.38 -19.83 -7.05
C SER A 187 24.49 -19.20 -8.43
N SER A 188 25.72 -19.14 -8.89
CA SER A 188 26.18 -18.84 -10.23
C SER A 188 25.56 -19.74 -11.32
N LYS A 189 24.39 -20.35 -11.08
CA LYS A 189 23.45 -20.71 -12.14
C LYS A 189 22.76 -19.42 -12.56
N ARG A 190 23.42 -18.73 -13.49
CA ARG A 190 22.84 -17.87 -14.51
C ARG A 190 21.44 -17.38 -14.10
N THR A 191 21.36 -16.10 -13.70
CA THR A 191 20.46 -15.24 -14.45
C THR A 191 20.65 -15.64 -15.90
N SER A 192 19.80 -16.52 -16.42
CA SER A 192 19.49 -16.42 -17.81
C SER A 192 19.16 -14.95 -17.95
N GLU A 193 20.03 -14.25 -18.66
CA GLU A 193 19.61 -13.27 -19.64
C GLU A 193 18.41 -13.90 -20.37
N ILE A 194 17.25 -13.91 -19.70
CA ILE A 194 15.99 -14.19 -20.32
C ILE A 194 15.82 -12.88 -21.07
N ASP A 195 15.96 -12.95 -22.38
CA ASP A 195 15.48 -11.95 -23.31
C ASP A 195 14.03 -11.64 -22.94
N LYS A 196 13.83 -10.77 -21.95
CA LYS A 196 12.54 -10.19 -21.63
C LYS A 196 12.18 -9.53 -22.94
N THR A 197 11.16 -10.07 -23.59
CA THR A 197 10.71 -9.54 -24.86
C THR A 197 10.62 -8.02 -24.71
N PRO A 198 11.07 -7.25 -25.72
CA PRO A 198 11.09 -5.78 -25.61
C PRO A 198 9.73 -5.22 -25.16
N THR A 199 8.65 -5.94 -25.46
CA THR A 199 7.28 -5.70 -24.96
C THR A 199 7.16 -5.82 -23.43
N LEU A 200 7.64 -6.89 -22.80
CA LEU A 200 7.56 -7.09 -21.35
C LEU A 200 8.40 -6.05 -20.59
N SER A 201 9.61 -5.75 -21.08
CA SER A 201 10.47 -4.76 -20.45
C SER A 201 9.87 -3.35 -20.53
N ALA A 202 9.29 -2.98 -21.68
CA ALA A 202 8.56 -1.73 -21.84
C ALA A 202 7.34 -1.64 -20.91
N ALA A 203 6.59 -2.73 -20.75
CA ALA A 203 5.43 -2.77 -19.86
C ALA A 203 5.82 -2.59 -18.38
N ILE A 204 6.91 -3.24 -17.93
CA ILE A 204 7.47 -3.05 -16.57
C ILE A 204 7.93 -1.60 -16.39
N ALA A 205 8.59 -1.01 -17.38
CA ALA A 205 9.03 0.39 -17.33
C ALA A 205 7.83 1.35 -17.23
N GLY A 206 6.77 1.11 -18.02
CA GLY A 206 5.51 1.85 -17.96
C GLY A 206 4.85 1.80 -16.58
N ALA A 207 4.75 0.62 -15.98
CA ALA A 207 4.21 0.44 -14.63
C ALA A 207 5.03 1.18 -13.56
N ARG A 208 6.36 1.15 -13.66
CA ARG A 208 7.24 1.90 -12.75
C ARG A 208 7.04 3.40 -12.88
N ALA A 209 6.99 3.91 -14.12
CA ALA A 209 6.72 5.33 -14.36
C ALA A 209 5.38 5.75 -13.76
N ALA A 210 4.32 4.97 -14.02
CA ALA A 210 2.98 5.15 -13.46
C ALA A 210 2.98 5.19 -11.92
N ALA A 211 3.73 4.33 -11.24
CA ALA A 211 3.78 4.32 -9.77
C ALA A 211 4.49 5.56 -9.19
N THR A 212 5.52 6.09 -9.87
CA THR A 212 6.30 7.22 -9.34
C THR A 212 5.56 8.56 -9.30
N GLN A 213 4.50 8.73 -10.11
CA GLN A 213 3.75 9.99 -10.19
C GLN A 213 3.11 10.39 -8.84
N TYR A 214 2.74 9.41 -8.01
CA TYR A 214 2.08 9.65 -6.72
C TYR A 214 3.11 9.91 -5.59
N SER A 215 4.32 9.35 -5.70
CA SER A 215 5.39 9.51 -4.70
C SER A 215 5.96 10.94 -4.65
N LYS A 216 6.11 11.60 -5.81
CA LYS A 216 6.62 12.98 -5.89
C LYS A 216 5.72 13.99 -5.17
N LYS A 217 4.41 13.77 -5.19
CA LYS A 217 3.43 14.68 -4.58
C LYS A 217 3.38 14.54 -3.06
N ASP A 218 3.50 13.32 -2.54
CA ASP A 218 3.65 13.06 -1.10
C ASP A 218 4.96 13.64 -0.54
N SER A 219 6.06 13.57 -1.30
CA SER A 219 7.32 14.24 -0.95
C SER A 219 7.15 15.75 -0.85
N ASN A 220 6.47 16.36 -1.83
CA ASN A 220 6.24 17.80 -1.86
C ASN A 220 5.28 18.25 -0.76
N TYR A 221 4.24 17.46 -0.47
CA TYR A 221 3.34 17.71 0.66
C TYR A 221 4.07 17.62 2.00
N ARG A 222 4.92 16.61 2.21
CA ARG A 222 5.77 16.51 3.41
C ARG A 222 6.74 17.67 3.54
N LYS A 223 7.39 18.10 2.44
CA LYS A 223 8.24 19.29 2.42
C LYS A 223 7.45 20.57 2.73
N ALA A 224 6.23 20.70 2.21
CA ALA A 224 5.35 21.84 2.50
C ALA A 224 4.87 21.86 3.96
N LEU A 225 4.55 20.69 4.52
CA LEU A 225 4.15 20.55 5.92
C LEU A 225 5.30 20.89 6.88
N MET A 226 6.50 20.33 6.64
CA MET A 226 7.71 20.68 7.40
C MET A 226 8.07 22.16 7.29
N LYS A 227 7.86 22.78 6.12
CA LYS A 227 8.09 24.21 5.92
C LYS A 227 7.07 25.05 6.69
N LYS A 228 5.81 24.59 6.81
CA LYS A 228 4.76 25.25 7.59
C LYS A 228 5.04 25.17 9.09
N ASP A 229 5.41 23.99 9.60
CA ASP A 229 5.75 23.80 11.01
C ASP A 229 6.97 24.65 11.42
N MET A 230 7.97 24.75 10.54
CA MET A 230 9.14 25.62 10.76
C MET A 230 8.77 27.11 10.74
N ASN A 231 7.82 27.52 9.91
CA ASN A 231 7.34 28.91 9.86
C ASN A 231 6.50 29.25 11.10
N ASP A 232 5.64 28.35 11.55
CA ASP A 232 4.82 28.50 12.76
C ASP A 232 5.69 28.53 14.02
N LEU A 233 6.77 27.73 14.07
CA LEU A 233 7.77 27.80 15.15
C LEU A 233 8.52 29.13 15.15
N ALA A 234 8.95 29.61 13.98
CA ALA A 234 9.60 30.92 13.85
C ALA A 234 8.67 32.08 14.27
N GLN A 235 7.38 32.00 13.93
CA GLN A 235 6.38 32.99 14.32
C GLN A 235 6.11 32.96 15.84
N THR A 236 6.09 31.76 16.44
CA THR A 236 5.96 31.58 17.89
C THR A 236 7.18 32.15 18.63
N THR A 237 8.39 31.93 18.12
CA THR A 237 9.62 32.50 18.70
C THR A 237 9.65 34.03 18.60
N VAL A 238 9.17 34.63 17.49
CA VAL A 238 9.03 36.09 17.33
C VAL A 238 7.98 36.67 18.28
N CYS A 239 6.87 35.96 18.51
CA CYS A 239 5.85 36.35 19.50
C CYS A 239 6.37 36.29 20.93
N ILE A 240 7.16 35.27 21.28
CA ILE A 240 7.78 35.14 22.62
C ILE A 240 8.84 36.23 22.84
N LEU A 241 9.65 36.57 21.83
CA LEU A 241 10.65 37.64 21.93
C LEU A 241 10.02 39.05 22.04
N ARG A 242 8.80 39.26 21.52
CA ARG A 242 8.04 40.51 21.74
C ARG A 242 7.46 40.62 23.15
N PHE A 243 7.20 39.51 23.84
CA PHE A 243 6.67 39.51 25.21
C PHE A 243 7.74 39.73 26.29
N ILE A 244 9.02 39.49 25.99
CA ILE A 244 10.12 39.64 26.96
C ILE A 244 10.65 41.09 27.04
N CYS A 245 10.26 41.98 26.12
CA CYS A 245 10.79 43.35 26.07
C CYS A 245 9.91 44.43 26.75
N PHE A 246 8.82 44.07 27.45
CA PHE A 246 7.96 45.03 28.15
C PHE A 246 7.61 44.55 29.58
N LYS A 247 8.54 44.70 30.52
CA LYS A 247 8.20 44.95 31.93
C LYS A 247 9.15 45.99 32.53
N PRO A 248 8.66 47.14 33.01
CA PRO A 248 9.48 48.14 33.69
C PRO A 248 9.84 47.68 35.10
N LEU A 249 11.08 48.00 35.52
CA LEU A 249 11.54 47.88 36.91
C LEU A 249 10.94 49.02 37.74
N SER A 250 10.07 48.70 38.70
CA SER A 250 9.85 49.56 39.86
C SER A 250 9.40 48.77 41.10
N GLY A 251 10.25 48.86 42.12
CA GLY A 251 9.88 48.96 43.55
C GLY A 251 9.50 47.67 44.28
N LEU A 252 10.17 47.39 45.40
CA LEU A 252 9.63 46.77 46.62
C LEU A 252 10.65 46.94 47.79
N PRO A 253 10.25 46.82 49.07
CA PRO A 253 10.27 47.93 50.02
C PRO A 253 11.18 47.70 51.24
N GLY A 254 11.39 48.76 52.02
CA GLY A 254 12.15 48.72 53.27
C GLY A 254 11.37 48.14 54.45
N PHE A 255 12.11 47.68 55.46
CA PHE A 255 11.78 47.81 56.89
C PHE A 255 13.08 47.65 57.70
N MET A 256 13.39 48.67 58.49
CA MET A 256 14.28 48.66 59.65
C MET A 256 13.38 48.79 60.88
N TRP A 257 13.82 48.32 62.04
CA TRP A 257 13.75 48.92 63.38
C TRP A 257 13.80 47.82 64.48
N SER A 258 14.75 48.05 65.39
CA SER A 258 14.93 47.55 66.78
C SER A 258 15.10 46.05 67.04
#